data_AF-A0A524IGR8-F1
#
_entry.id   AF-A0A524IGR8-F1
#
_cell.length_a   1.000
_cell.length_b   1.000
_cell.length_c   1.000
_cell.angle_alpha   90.00
_cell.angle_beta   90.00
_cell.angle_gamma   90.00
#
_symmetry.space_group_name_H-M   'P 1'
#
loop_
_entity.id
_entity.type
_entity.pdbx_description
1 polymer ?
#
loop_
_entity_poly.entity_id
_entity_poly.type
_entity_poly.pdbx_seq_one_letter_code
_entity_poly.pdbx_strand_id
1 'polypeptide(L)' 'MKLVNNVHWVGKVDWELRKFHGNEYSTHRGTSYNSYLVKEEKTALIDTVWLPYAGEFLKNLERETEL' A
#
# COMPACT_ATOMS: atom_id res chain seq x y z
N MET A 1 2.64 -7.99 5.13
CA MET A 1 4.05 -8.30 5.50
C MET A 1 4.37 -7.67 6.86
N LYS A 2 4.89 -8.42 7.84
CA LYS A 2 5.27 -7.85 9.14
C LYS A 2 6.51 -6.96 8.98
N LEU A 3 6.46 -5.72 9.46
CA LEU A 3 7.58 -4.77 9.41
C LEU A 3 8.33 -4.73 10.75
N VAL A 4 7.64 -4.35 11.82
CA VAL A 4 8.15 -4.32 13.20
C VAL A 4 6.97 -4.53 14.15
N ASN A 5 7.18 -5.23 15.27
CA ASN A 5 6.17 -5.45 16.30
C ASN A 5 4.81 -5.91 15.73
N ASN A 6 3.82 -5.04 15.77
CA ASN A 6 2.43 -5.21 15.34
C ASN A 6 2.08 -4.29 14.16
N VAL A 7 3.10 -3.76 13.48
CA VAL A 7 2.98 -2.93 12.28
C VAL A 7 3.23 -3.80 11.06
N HIS A 8 2.23 -3.85 10.18
CA HIS A 8 2.24 -4.62 8.96
C HIS A 8 2.22 -3.67 7.76
N TRP A 9 3.14 -3.86 6.81
CA TRP A 9 3.03 -3.22 5.51
C TRP A 9 1.97 -3.96 4.69
N VAL A 10 1.01 -3.18 4.18
CA VAL A 10 -0.14 -3.60 3.37
C VAL A 10 -0.24 -2.78 2.08
N GLY A 11 0.85 -2.12 1.68
CA GLY A 11 0.93 -1.28 0.49
C GLY A 11 1.07 -2.07 -0.83
N LYS A 12 1.46 -1.35 -1.89
CA LYS A 12 1.70 -1.91 -3.23
C LYS A 12 3.03 -1.44 -3.79
N VAL A 13 3.80 -2.37 -4.34
CA VAL A 13 4.93 -2.03 -5.21
C VAL A 13 4.44 -1.94 -6.65
N ASP A 14 4.70 -0.84 -7.32
CA ASP A 14 4.36 -0.59 -8.72
C ASP A 14 5.64 -0.52 -9.56
N TRP A 15 5.97 -1.64 -10.19
CA TRP A 15 7.13 -1.76 -11.08
C TRP A 15 6.88 -1.17 -12.47
N GLU A 16 5.63 -0.84 -12.82
CA GLU A 16 5.21 -0.48 -14.16
C GLU A 16 5.11 1.03 -14.35
N LEU A 17 4.89 1.80 -13.28
CA LEU A 17 4.85 3.25 -13.35
C LEU A 17 6.17 3.80 -13.92
N ARG A 18 6.07 4.57 -15.00
CA ARG A 18 7.20 5.30 -15.59
C ARG A 18 7.08 6.81 -15.48
N LYS A 19 5.87 7.29 -15.24
CA LYS A 19 5.48 8.70 -15.33
C LYS A 19 4.57 9.04 -14.17
N PHE A 20 4.88 10.12 -13.48
CA PHE A 20 4.14 10.60 -12.31
C PHE A 20 3.86 12.10 -12.50
N HIS A 21 2.64 12.51 -12.16
CA HIS A 21 2.12 13.86 -12.44
C HIS A 21 2.15 14.30 -13.92
N GLY A 22 2.14 13.37 -14.88
CA GLY A 22 2.27 13.67 -16.31
C GLY A 22 3.66 13.30 -16.84
N ASN A 23 4.34 14.22 -17.52
CA ASN A 23 5.74 14.09 -17.95
C ASN A 23 6.73 14.83 -17.03
N GLU A 24 6.22 15.46 -15.98
CA GLU A 24 6.92 16.32 -15.05
C GLU A 24 7.88 15.52 -14.15
N TYR A 25 7.56 14.24 -13.91
CA TYR A 25 8.40 13.37 -13.11
C TYR A 25 8.40 11.93 -13.66
N SER A 26 9.60 11.35 -13.79
CA SER A 26 9.79 9.99 -14.32
C SER A 26 10.27 9.02 -13.25
N THR A 27 9.67 7.84 -13.21
CA THR A 27 10.02 6.75 -12.28
C THR A 27 10.70 5.62 -13.04
N HIS A 28 12.01 5.74 -13.28
CA HIS A 28 12.77 4.76 -14.08
C HIS A 28 12.91 3.38 -13.43
N ARG A 29 12.59 3.26 -12.14
CA ARG A 29 12.68 2.01 -11.37
C ARG A 29 11.35 1.64 -10.70
N GLY A 30 10.23 2.15 -11.22
CA GLY A 30 8.93 2.04 -10.58
C GLY A 30 8.82 2.89 -9.31
N THR A 31 7.82 2.59 -8.50
CA THR A 31 7.53 3.25 -7.22
C THR A 31 6.85 2.28 -6.24
N SER A 32 6.52 2.76 -5.05
CA SER A 32 5.69 2.06 -4.08
C SER A 32 4.70 3.00 -3.43
N TYR A 33 3.48 2.51 -3.22
CA TYR A 33 2.46 3.16 -2.39
C TYR A 33 2.44 2.46 -1.03
N ASN A 34 2.99 3.12 -0.01
CA ASN A 34 3.12 2.52 1.31
C ASN A 34 1.86 2.78 2.14
N SER A 35 1.27 1.70 2.64
CA SER A 35 0.16 1.73 3.59
C SER A 35 0.45 0.74 4.71
N TYR A 36 0.02 1.06 5.92
CA TYR A 36 0.36 0.32 7.13
C TYR A 36 -0.87 -0.03 7.95
N LEU A 37 -0.93 -1.26 8.42
CA LEU A 37 -1.92 -1.75 9.36
C LEU A 37 -1.25 -1.94 10.72
N VAL A 38 -1.68 -1.15 11.71
CA VAL A 38 -1.19 -1.21 13.09
C VAL A 38 -2.26 -1.90 13.94
N LYS A 39 -1.90 -3.00 14.59
CA LYS A 39 -2.81 -3.83 15.39
C LYS A 39 -2.44 -3.79 16.86
N GLU A 40 -3.05 -2.89 17.63
CA GLU A 40 -2.93 -2.84 19.10
C GLU A 40 -4.28 -3.26 19.73
N GLU A 41 -4.61 -2.70 20.90
CA GLU A 41 -5.98 -2.68 21.43
C GLU A 41 -7.00 -2.16 20.39
N LYS A 42 -6.56 -1.26 19.52
CA LYS A 42 -7.31 -0.82 18.34
C LYS A 42 -6.53 -1.10 17.06
N THR A 43 -7.27 -1.35 15.99
CA THR A 43 -6.72 -1.48 14.64
C THR A 43 -6.79 -0.13 13.93
N ALA A 44 -5.66 0.33 13.40
CA ALA A 44 -5.57 1.56 12.61
C ALA A 44 -4.94 1.27 11.24
N LEU A 45 -5.56 1.82 10.19
CA LEU A 45 -5.01 1.86 8.84
C LEU A 45 -4.41 3.24 8.59
N ILE A 46 -3.15 3.28 8.17
CA ILE A 46 -2.44 4.50 7.80
C ILE A 46 -2.28 4.50 6.28
N ASP A 47 -2.81 5.56 5.66
CA ASP A 47 -2.85 5.79 4.21
C ASP A 47 -3.48 4.64 3.40
N THR A 48 -3.53 4.83 2.08
CA THR A 48 -4.04 3.87 1.10
C THR A 48 -3.13 3.84 -0.13
N VAL A 49 -3.54 3.12 -1.18
CA VAL A 49 -2.82 3.06 -2.45
C VAL A 49 -3.52 3.88 -3.53
N TRP A 50 -2.83 4.09 -4.65
CA TRP A 50 -3.41 4.75 -5.82
C TRP A 50 -4.64 3.99 -6.37
N LEU A 51 -5.65 4.74 -6.81
CA LEU A 51 -6.99 4.24 -7.17
C LEU A 51 -7.02 3.01 -8.09
N PRO A 52 -6.18 2.89 -9.14
CA PRO A 52 -6.17 1.70 -10.00
C PRO A 52 -5.85 0.40 -9.26
N TYR A 53 -5.17 0.47 -8.11
CA TYR A 53 -4.84 -0.68 -7.27
C TYR A 53 -5.84 -0.90 -6.13
N ALA A 54 -6.92 -0.13 -6.04
CA ALA A 54 -7.87 -0.20 -4.93
C ALA A 54 -8.49 -1.61 -4.75
N GLY A 55 -8.82 -2.30 -5.85
CA GLY A 55 -9.40 -3.65 -5.78
C GLY A 55 -8.44 -4.69 -5.21
N GLU A 56 -7.17 -4.66 -5.63
CA GLU A 56 -6.13 -5.54 -5.08
C GLU A 56 -5.87 -5.21 -3.60
N PHE A 57 -5.80 -3.92 -3.28
CA PHE A 57 -5.57 -3.44 -1.92
C PHE A 57 -6.68 -3.88 -0.95
N LEU A 58 -7.96 -3.70 -1.31
CA LEU A 58 -9.09 -4.14 -0.49
C LEU A 58 -9.06 -5.65 -0.26
N LYS A 59 -8.82 -6.44 -1.31
CA LYS A 59 -8.73 -7.90 -1.22
C LYS A 59 -7.58 -8.37 -0.32
N ASN A 60 -6.45 -7.64 -0.32
CA ASN A 60 -5.34 -7.93 0.57
C ASN A 60 -5.65 -7.51 2.01
N LEU A 61 -6.34 -6.37 2.19
CA LEU A 61 -6.72 -5.87 3.51
C LEU A 61 -7.71 -6.80 4.19
N GLU A 62 -8.74 -7.28 3.49
CA GLU A 62 -9.72 -8.26 3.99
C GLU A 62 -9.05 -9.50 4.58
N ARG A 63 -8.05 -10.05 3.86
CA ARG A 63 -7.25 -11.20 4.33
C ARG A 63 -6.47 -10.90 5.61
N GLU A 64 -6.06 -9.66 5.81
CA GLU A 64 -5.29 -9.23 6.99
C GLU A 64 -6.20 -8.82 8.16
N THR A 65 -7.49 -8.55 7.94
CA THR A 65 -8.40 -8.01 8.98
C THR A 65 -9.55 -8.92 9.39
N GLU A 66 -9.61 -10.17 8.91
CA GLU A 66 -10.75 -11.10 9.17
C GLU A 66 -12.12 -10.48 8.83
N LEU A 67 -12.15 -9.57 7.86
CA LEU A 67 -13.38 -8.96 7.33
C LEU A 67 -14.00 -9.83 6.22
#